data_AF-A0AA90VB30-F1
#
_entry.id   AF-A0AA90VB30-F1
#
_cell.length_a   1.000
_cell.length_b   1.000
_cell.length_c   1.000
_cell.angle_alpha   90.00
_cell.angle_beta   90.00
_cell.angle_gamma   90.00
#
_symmetry.space_group_name_H-M   'P 1'
#
loop_
_entity.id
_entity.type
_entity.pdbx_description
1 polymer ?
#
loop_
_entity_poly.entity_id
_entity_poly.type
_entity_poly.pdbx_seq_one_letter_code
_entity_poly.pdbx_strand_id
1 'polypeptide(L)'
;MVKSVETAKQALVDEVEHVSYTNGDPLGNAGSYRKVLEYLYQCAINSLPPSEVVEWICNIYMTHQTDEEYRVFHDRINILATAFNDLKNLGKLKNSVTMNNIK
;
A
#
# COMPACT_ATOMS: atom_id res chain seq x y z
N MET A 1 -5.20 -3.17 12.67
CA MET A 1 -4.97 -3.46 11.24
C MET A 1 -6.31 -3.57 10.55
N VAL A 2 -6.43 -2.94 9.38
CA VAL A 2 -7.61 -3.01 8.52
C VAL A 2 -7.89 -4.46 8.13
N LYS A 3 -9.17 -4.83 7.98
CA LYS A 3 -9.60 -6.23 7.84
C LYS A 3 -9.78 -6.71 6.39
N SER A 4 -9.80 -5.80 5.41
CA SER A 4 -9.92 -6.15 3.99
C SER A 4 -9.17 -5.17 3.08
N VAL A 5 -8.99 -5.58 1.82
CA VAL A 5 -8.37 -4.76 0.76
C VAL A 5 -9.21 -3.51 0.52
N GLU A 6 -10.53 -3.63 0.46
CA GLU A 6 -11.47 -2.55 0.14
C GLU A 6 -11.46 -1.45 1.20
N THR A 7 -11.44 -1.81 2.49
CA THR A 7 -11.37 -0.80 3.55
C THR A 7 -10.02 -0.07 3.55
N ALA A 8 -8.92 -0.77 3.26
CA ALA A 8 -7.59 -0.15 3.18
C ALA A 8 -7.48 0.75 1.93
N LYS A 9 -8.08 0.31 0.82
CA LYS A 9 -8.21 1.08 -0.41
C LYS A 9 -8.98 2.37 -0.18
N GLN A 10 -10.14 2.31 0.47
CA GLN A 10 -10.95 3.51 0.76
C GLN A 10 -10.20 4.48 1.67
N ALA A 11 -9.49 3.97 2.69
CA ALA A 11 -8.72 4.84 3.59
C ALA A 11 -7.59 5.61 2.88
N LEU A 12 -7.04 5.06 1.79
CA LEU A 12 -6.07 5.76 0.93
C LEU A 12 -6.74 6.80 0.03
N VAL A 13 -7.89 6.47 -0.56
CA VAL A 13 -8.67 7.43 -1.35
C VAL A 13 -9.06 8.63 -0.48
N ASP A 14 -9.59 8.38 0.71
CA ASP A 14 -9.98 9.44 1.65
C ASP A 14 -8.78 10.32 2.03
N GLU A 15 -7.59 9.72 2.21
CA GLU A 15 -6.35 10.47 2.50
C GLU A 15 -5.96 11.40 1.36
N VAL A 16 -5.94 10.89 0.12
CA VAL A 16 -5.58 11.67 -1.08
C VAL A 16 -6.54 12.84 -1.28
N GLU A 17 -7.85 12.61 -1.09
CA GLU A 17 -8.88 13.63 -1.29
C GLU A 17 -8.85 14.74 -0.23
N HIS A 18 -8.54 14.39 1.03
CA HIS A 18 -8.66 15.33 2.15
C HIS A 18 -7.32 15.89 2.64
N VAL A 19 -6.19 15.35 2.17
CA VAL A 19 -4.85 15.71 2.66
C VAL A 19 -3.94 16.11 1.48
N SER A 20 -4.19 17.30 0.94
CA SER A 20 -3.55 17.82 -0.28
C SER A 20 -2.02 17.87 -0.27
N TYR A 21 -1.37 18.02 0.89
CA TYR A 21 0.09 18.04 1.00
C TYR A 21 0.74 16.65 0.83
N THR A 22 -0.05 15.57 0.88
CA THR A 22 0.46 14.21 0.73
C THR A 22 0.72 13.85 -0.73
N ASN A 23 0.17 14.61 -1.67
CA ASN A 23 0.37 14.41 -3.11
C ASN A 23 1.81 14.69 -3.56
N GLY A 24 2.62 15.39 -2.77
CA GLY A 24 4.03 15.70 -3.06
C GLY A 24 5.01 14.59 -2.66
N ASP A 25 4.84 14.05 -1.44
CA ASP A 25 5.61 12.91 -0.92
C ASP A 25 4.74 12.10 0.06
N PRO A 26 3.93 11.15 -0.44
CA PRO A 26 3.01 10.38 0.39
C PRO A 26 3.72 9.57 1.48
N LEU A 27 4.99 9.22 1.24
CA LEU A 27 5.81 8.45 2.17
C LEU A 27 6.54 9.34 3.19
N GLY A 28 6.56 10.66 2.98
CA GLY A 28 7.10 11.64 3.92
C GLY A 28 6.15 11.95 5.09
N ASN A 29 4.87 11.58 4.99
CA ASN A 29 3.90 11.70 6.08
C ASN A 29 3.67 10.35 6.78
N ALA A 30 3.77 10.31 8.11
CA ALA A 30 3.61 9.08 8.86
C ALA A 30 2.21 8.44 8.75
N GLY A 31 1.15 9.25 8.65
CA GLY A 31 -0.23 8.79 8.51
C GLY A 31 -0.48 8.16 7.13
N SER A 32 -0.11 8.87 6.06
CA SER A 32 -0.25 8.38 4.70
C SER A 32 0.64 7.17 4.45
N TYR A 33 1.89 7.20 4.92
CA TYR A 33 2.80 6.05 4.81
C TYR A 33 2.23 4.81 5.49
N ARG A 34 1.69 4.94 6.71
CA ARG A 34 1.03 3.83 7.40
C ARG A 34 -0.12 3.25 6.57
N LYS A 35 -0.96 4.09 5.97
CA LYS A 35 -2.09 3.64 5.14
C LYS A 35 -1.63 2.91 3.89
N VAL A 36 -0.55 3.37 3.25
CA VAL A 36 0.09 2.67 2.13
C VAL A 36 0.55 1.28 2.55
N LEU A 37 1.25 1.16 3.69
CA LEU A 37 1.69 -0.14 4.22
C LEU A 37 0.51 -1.05 4.57
N GLU A 38 -0.56 -0.52 5.16
CA GLU A 38 -1.76 -1.29 5.48
C GLU A 38 -2.45 -1.82 4.21
N TYR A 39 -2.51 -1.04 3.13
CA TYR A 39 -3.05 -1.49 1.86
C TYR A 39 -2.15 -2.55 1.18
N LEU A 40 -0.84 -2.29 1.06
CA LEU A 40 0.13 -3.25 0.50
C LEU A 40 0.10 -4.59 1.24
N TYR A 41 0.01 -4.55 2.56
CA TYR A 41 -0.17 -5.75 3.40
C TYR A 41 -1.42 -6.53 2.99
N GLN A 42 -2.58 -5.86 2.87
CA GLN A 42 -3.84 -6.53 2.54
C GLN A 42 -3.79 -7.13 1.14
N CYS A 43 -3.20 -6.42 0.18
CA CYS A 43 -2.99 -6.92 -1.18
C CYS A 43 -2.14 -8.20 -1.19
N ALA A 44 -1.01 -8.21 -0.50
CA ALA A 44 -0.13 -9.39 -0.43
C ALA A 44 -0.81 -10.57 0.28
N ILE A 45 -1.55 -10.32 1.36
CA ILE A 45 -2.30 -11.36 2.05
C ILE A 45 -3.34 -12.03 1.16
N ASN A 46 -3.98 -11.26 0.29
CA ASN A 46 -5.01 -11.73 -0.64
C ASN A 46 -4.44 -12.09 -2.02
N SER A 47 -3.11 -12.15 -2.16
CA SER A 47 -2.42 -12.55 -3.39
C SER A 47 -2.76 -11.70 -4.61
N LEU A 48 -2.99 -10.39 -4.42
CA LEU A 48 -3.14 -9.46 -5.54
C LEU A 48 -1.80 -9.28 -6.27
N PRO A 49 -1.80 -9.14 -7.61
CA PRO A 49 -0.58 -8.92 -8.38
C PRO A 49 0.14 -7.63 -7.95
N PRO A 50 1.43 -7.67 -7.58
CA PRO A 50 2.16 -6.48 -7.16
C PRO A 50 2.14 -5.34 -8.19
N SER A 51 2.23 -5.66 -9.49
CA SER A 51 2.20 -4.66 -10.56
C SER A 51 0.91 -3.84 -10.57
N GLU A 52 -0.25 -4.49 -10.47
CA GLU A 52 -1.56 -3.81 -10.44
C GLU A 52 -1.70 -2.92 -9.20
N VAL A 53 -1.17 -3.38 -8.07
CA VAL A 53 -1.21 -2.65 -6.80
C VAL A 53 -0.33 -1.40 -6.86
N VAL A 54 0.89 -1.53 -7.42
CA VAL A 54 1.83 -0.42 -7.59
C VAL A 54 1.24 0.64 -8.52
N GLU A 55 0.73 0.23 -9.69
CA GLU A 55 0.10 1.14 -10.66
C GLU A 55 -1.07 1.89 -10.03
N TRP A 56 -1.93 1.19 -9.29
CA TRP A 56 -3.08 1.82 -8.65
C TRP A 56 -2.67 2.89 -7.61
N ILE A 57 -1.68 2.59 -6.76
CA ILE A 57 -1.18 3.57 -5.77
C ILE A 57 -0.57 4.78 -6.48
N CYS A 58 0.21 4.57 -7.54
CA CYS A 58 0.79 5.68 -8.30
C CYS A 58 -0.29 6.55 -8.94
N ASN A 59 -1.34 5.96 -9.49
CA ASN A 59 -2.42 6.68 -10.16
C ASN A 59 -3.23 7.59 -9.22
N ILE A 60 -3.37 7.24 -7.94
CA ILE A 60 -4.12 8.10 -6.99
C ILE A 60 -3.28 9.24 -6.43
N TYR A 61 -1.96 9.07 -6.28
CA TYR A 61 -1.09 10.09 -5.68
C TYR A 61 -0.45 11.03 -6.70
N MET A 62 -0.17 10.56 -7.92
CA MET A 62 0.76 11.22 -8.84
C MET A 62 0.09 11.93 -10.03
N THR A 63 -1.18 12.29 -9.89
CA THR A 63 -1.99 12.91 -10.96
C THR A 63 -1.44 14.25 -11.47
N HIS A 64 -0.53 14.89 -10.73
CA HIS A 64 0.01 16.23 -11.03
C HIS A 64 1.54 16.35 -10.86
N GLN A 65 2.29 15.25 -10.99
CA GLN A 65 3.74 15.24 -10.81
C GLN A 65 4.52 15.12 -12.12
N THR A 66 5.83 15.41 -12.06
CA THR A 66 6.76 15.20 -13.17
C THR A 66 7.10 13.71 -13.36
N ASP A 67 7.59 13.34 -14.53
CA ASP A 67 8.01 11.96 -14.84
C ASP A 67 9.08 11.43 -13.87
N GLU A 68 9.98 12.31 -13.41
CA GLU A 68 11.03 11.93 -12.47
C GLU A 68 10.46 11.61 -11.09
N GLU A 69 9.57 12.45 -10.57
CA GLU A 69 8.96 12.21 -9.27
C GLU A 69 8.03 10.98 -9.31
N TYR A 70 7.30 10.79 -10.41
CA TYR A 70 6.55 9.56 -10.69
C TYR A 70 7.45 8.33 -10.59
N ARG A 71 8.58 8.32 -11.31
CA ARG A 71 9.52 7.20 -11.32
C ARG A 71 10.06 6.89 -9.93
N VAL A 72 10.51 7.90 -9.19
CA VAL A 72 11.05 7.73 -7.84
C VAL A 72 9.98 7.16 -6.89
N PHE A 73 8.75 7.67 -6.94
CA PHE A 73 7.67 7.15 -6.12
C PHE A 73 7.30 5.71 -6.51
N HIS A 74 7.16 5.44 -7.80
CA HIS A 74 6.88 4.12 -8.34
C HIS A 74 7.90 3.09 -7.85
N ASP A 75 9.20 3.39 -7.95
CA ASP A 75 10.26 2.49 -7.49
C ASP A 75 10.16 2.22 -5.98
N ARG A 76 9.85 3.23 -5.17
CA ARG A 76 9.65 3.06 -3.72
C ARG A 76 8.45 2.17 -3.42
N ILE A 77 7.31 2.35 -4.10
CA ILE A 77 6.12 1.52 -3.92
C ILE A 77 6.37 0.09 -4.39
N ASN A 78 7.08 -0.09 -5.51
CA ASN A 78 7.43 -1.40 -6.03
C ASN A 78 8.31 -2.18 -5.05
N ILE A 79 9.34 -1.56 -4.46
CA ILE A 79 10.18 -2.18 -3.43
C ILE A 79 9.33 -2.67 -2.25
N LEU A 80 8.41 -1.83 -1.76
CA LEU A 80 7.54 -2.20 -0.65
C LEU A 80 6.59 -3.34 -1.03
N ALA A 81 5.95 -3.27 -2.19
CA ALA A 81 5.03 -4.30 -2.68
C ALA A 81 5.74 -5.65 -2.84
N THR A 82 6.95 -5.67 -3.42
CA THR A 82 7.80 -6.86 -3.51
C THR A 82 8.13 -7.42 -2.13
N ALA A 83 8.57 -6.56 -1.19
CA ALA A 83 8.90 -7.01 0.16
C ALA A 83 7.70 -7.67 0.88
N PHE A 84 6.50 -7.12 0.75
CA PHE A 84 5.30 -7.77 1.30
C PHE A 84 5.00 -9.09 0.59
N ASN A 85 5.14 -9.17 -0.72
CA ASN A 85 4.91 -10.44 -1.44
C ASN A 85 5.94 -11.51 -1.03
N ASP A 86 7.21 -11.14 -0.86
CA ASP A 86 8.26 -12.05 -0.39
C ASP A 86 7.99 -12.54 1.02
N LEU A 87 7.62 -11.65 1.94
CA LEU A 87 7.23 -12.02 3.30
C LEU A 87 6.02 -12.98 3.32
N LYS A 88 5.10 -12.85 2.36
CA LYS A 88 3.96 -13.76 2.18
C LYS A 88 4.43 -15.13 1.70
N ASN A 89 5.28 -15.17 0.68
CA ASN A 89 5.85 -16.39 0.12
C ASN A 89 6.71 -17.14 1.16
N LEU A 90 7.38 -16.43 2.05
CA LEU A 90 8.13 -16.98 3.18
C LEU A 90 7.25 -17.41 4.38
N GLY A 91 5.92 -17.25 4.29
CA GLY A 91 4.97 -17.59 5.35
C GLY A 91 5.08 -16.69 6.60
N LYS A 92 5.71 -15.51 6.47
CA LYS A 92 5.90 -14.53 7.56
C LYS A 92 4.74 -13.56 7.69
N LEU A 93 3.96 -13.35 6.63
CA LEU A 93 2.71 -12.61 6.66
C LEU A 93 1.52 -13.55 6.91
N LYS A 94 0.74 -13.28 7.97
CA LYS A 94 -0.40 -14.10 8.37
C LYS A 94 -1.66 -13.27 8.51
N ASN A 95 -2.79 -13.81 8.06
CA ASN A 95 -4.07 -13.17 8.35
C ASN A 95 -4.29 -13.10 9.87
N SER A 96 -4.65 -11.92 10.41
CA SER A 96 -4.88 -11.78 11.86
C SER A 96 -6.01 -12.70 12.36
N VAL A 97 -6.92 -13.12 11.46
CA VAL A 97 -7.99 -14.07 11.74
C VAL A 97 -7.46 -15.47 12.07
N THR A 98 -6.32 -15.89 11.51
CA THR A 98 -5.77 -17.24 11.70
C THR A 98 -5.06 -17.43 13.04
N MET A 99 -4.81 -16.36 13.80
CA MET A 99 -4.17 -16.45 15.13
C MET A 99 -5.11 -16.92 16.24
N ASN A 100 -6.42 -16.93 16.02
CA ASN A 100 -7.40 -17.32 17.05
C ASN A 100 -7.69 -18.83 17.13
N ASN A 101 -7.11 -19.65 16.25
CA ASN A 101 -7.40 -21.09 16.16
C ASN A 101 -6.26 -22.01 16.62
N ILE A 102 -5.25 -21.48 17.32
CA ILE A 102 -4.24 -22.32 17.98
C ILE A 102 -4.62 -22.36 19.47
N LYS A 103 -5.40 -23.37 19.85
CA LYS A 103 -5.57 -23.82 21.24
C LYS A 103 -4.75 -25.10 21.44
#